data_AF-A0A258KXW1-F1
#
_entry.id   AF-A0A258KXW1-F1
#
_cell.length_a   1.000
_cell.length_b   1.000
_cell.length_c   1.000
_cell.angle_alpha   90.00
_cell.angle_beta   90.00
_cell.angle_gamma   90.00
#
_symmetry.space_group_name_H-M   'P 1'
#
loop_
_entity.id
_entity.type
_entity.pdbx_description
1 polymer ?
#
loop_
_entity_poly.entity_id
_entity_poly.type
_entity_poly.pdbx_seq_one_letter_code
_entity_poly.pdbx_strand_id
1 'polypeptide(L)'
;MAKSSPHRLKGKIIRIRRGLALYQTHASPYYFARILDPRSHQYKVRSTKETSRIEARRAAEELAAKICAPDAPADREYSFKTYAQRFIQKGQQLAERGERNANYIRTSRVFLDNDDWGLVRHFGQRDVRELTTRDWRLCSALKWGHLDPVIRHRSDRHEG
;
A
#
# COMPACT_ATOMS: atom_id res chain seq x y z
N MET A 1 -41.18 21.13 -6.25
CA MET A 1 -40.45 20.85 -4.98
C MET A 1 -39.00 20.50 -5.32
N ALA A 2 -38.02 21.23 -4.79
CA ALA A 2 -36.61 20.90 -5.01
C ALA A 2 -36.29 19.52 -4.40
N LYS A 3 -35.84 18.57 -5.23
CA LYS A 3 -35.47 17.22 -4.76
C LYS A 3 -34.23 17.35 -3.87
N SER A 4 -34.36 17.03 -2.59
CA SER A 4 -33.22 17.00 -1.66
C SER A 4 -32.20 15.96 -2.14
N SER A 5 -30.91 16.30 -2.10
CA SER A 5 -29.84 15.38 -2.50
C SER A 5 -29.85 14.10 -1.64
N PRO A 6 -29.80 12.90 -2.24
CA PRO A 6 -29.77 11.64 -1.50
C PRO A 6 -28.49 11.49 -0.65
N HIS A 7 -27.41 12.18 -1.02
CA HIS A 7 -26.15 12.16 -0.28
C HIS A 7 -26.14 13.06 0.97
N ARG A 8 -27.26 13.74 1.26
CA ARG A 8 -27.43 14.50 2.50
C ARG A 8 -27.35 13.57 3.71
N LEU A 9 -26.75 14.08 4.79
CA LEU A 9 -26.70 13.39 6.08
C LEU A 9 -28.10 13.19 6.67
N LYS A 10 -28.40 11.96 7.06
CA LYS A 10 -29.58 11.60 7.83
C LYS A 10 -29.24 11.75 9.31
N GLY A 11 -29.43 12.96 9.83
CA GLY A 11 -29.15 13.30 11.22
C GLY A 11 -27.71 13.76 11.49
N LYS A 12 -27.29 13.66 12.76
CA LYS A 12 -26.00 14.18 13.24
C LYS A 12 -24.90 13.13 13.09
N ILE A 13 -23.67 13.61 12.85
CA ILE A 13 -22.46 12.78 12.87
C ILE A 13 -22.15 12.40 14.32
N ILE A 14 -22.01 11.10 14.60
CA ILE A 14 -21.73 10.54 15.91
C ILE A 14 -20.22 10.33 16.03
N ARG A 15 -19.54 11.09 16.89
CA ARG A 15 -18.12 10.89 17.17
C ARG A 15 -17.96 9.76 18.19
N ILE A 16 -17.22 8.70 17.84
CA ILE A 16 -16.92 7.59 18.75
C ILE A 16 -15.65 7.90 19.55
N ARG A 17 -14.56 8.25 18.85
CA ARG A 17 -13.26 8.66 19.41
C ARG A 17 -12.51 9.53 18.41
N ARG A 18 -11.33 10.05 18.79
CA ARG A 18 -10.47 10.79 17.85
C ARG A 18 -10.17 9.93 16.62
N GLY A 19 -10.43 10.49 15.44
CA GLY A 19 -10.22 9.80 14.17
C GLY A 19 -11.28 8.76 13.80
N LEU A 20 -12.36 8.59 14.56
CA LEU A 20 -13.44 7.65 14.25
C LEU A 20 -14.82 8.26 14.50
N ALA A 21 -15.63 8.35 13.44
CA ALA A 21 -17.01 8.83 13.52
C ALA A 21 -17.96 7.97 12.67
N LEU A 22 -19.23 7.94 13.06
CA LEU A 22 -20.33 7.31 12.34
C LEU A 22 -21.29 8.36 11.80
N TYR A 23 -21.85 8.13 10.63
CA TYR A 23 -22.95 8.93 10.10
C TYR A 23 -23.83 8.09 9.18
N GLN A 24 -25.02 8.58 8.86
CA GLN A 24 -25.95 7.95 7.92
C GLN A 24 -26.30 8.97 6.84
N THR A 25 -26.65 8.50 5.64
CA THR A 25 -27.14 9.35 4.54
C THR A 25 -28.56 8.94 4.15
N HIS A 26 -29.27 9.77 3.39
CA HIS A 26 -30.58 9.37 2.86
C HIS A 26 -30.48 8.35 1.72
N ALA A 27 -29.31 8.21 1.09
CA ALA A 27 -29.04 7.27 0.01
C ALA A 27 -28.97 5.80 0.47
N SER A 28 -28.79 5.53 1.77
CA SER A 28 -28.59 4.16 2.27
C SER A 28 -29.11 4.01 3.70
N PRO A 29 -29.71 2.85 4.05
CA PRO A 29 -30.10 2.55 5.42
C PRO A 29 -28.90 2.23 6.32
N TYR A 30 -27.70 2.01 5.77
CA TYR A 30 -26.53 1.62 6.55
C TYR A 30 -25.80 2.82 7.16
N TYR A 31 -25.20 2.61 8.33
CA TYR A 31 -24.24 3.55 8.89
C TYR A 31 -22.91 3.48 8.15
N PHE A 32 -22.27 4.63 7.96
CA PHE A 32 -20.94 4.79 7.40
C PHE A 32 -19.95 5.19 8.49
N ALA A 33 -18.81 4.51 8.52
CA ALA A 33 -17.67 4.83 9.36
C ALA A 33 -16.70 5.75 8.61
N ARG A 34 -16.39 6.90 9.21
CA ARG A 34 -15.33 7.82 8.79
C ARG A 34 -14.11 7.59 9.69
N ILE A 35 -13.06 7.04 9.11
CA ILE A 35 -11.87 6.55 9.79
C ILE A 35 -10.68 7.39 9.32
N LEU A 36 -9.95 8.02 10.25
CA LEU A 36 -8.68 8.68 9.96
C LEU A 36 -7.60 7.61 9.85
N ASP A 37 -7.03 7.48 8.66
CA ASP A 37 -5.87 6.65 8.44
C ASP A 37 -4.62 7.38 8.95
N PRO A 38 -3.90 6.83 9.96
CA PRO A 38 -2.75 7.51 10.57
C PRO A 38 -1.55 7.61 9.62
N ARG A 39 -1.52 6.84 8.53
CA ARG A 39 -0.41 6.81 7.57
C ARG A 39 -0.58 7.86 6.49
N SER A 40 -1.76 7.85 5.86
CA SER A 40 -2.08 8.79 4.79
C SER A 40 -2.58 10.15 5.30
N HIS A 41 -2.91 10.26 6.60
CA HIS A 41 -3.56 11.43 7.22
C HIS A 41 -4.89 11.81 6.54
N GLN A 42 -5.50 10.88 5.81
CA GLN A 42 -6.75 11.06 5.08
C GLN A 42 -7.89 10.28 5.74
N TYR A 43 -9.12 10.74 5.51
CA TYR A 43 -10.30 10.03 5.98
C TYR A 43 -10.75 8.98 4.97
N LYS A 44 -10.75 7.72 5.38
CA LYS A 44 -11.35 6.60 4.65
C LYS A 44 -12.79 6.41 5.13
N VAL A 45 -13.73 6.42 4.19
CA VAL A 45 -15.14 6.14 4.46
C VAL A 45 -15.45 4.70 4.06
N ARG A 46 -16.10 3.95 4.96
CA ARG A 46 -16.55 2.57 4.73
C ARG A 46 -17.97 2.39 5.24
N SER A 47 -18.80 1.67 4.49
CA SER A 47 -20.10 1.24 5.00
C SER A 47 -19.88 0.18 6.08
N THR A 48 -20.57 0.32 7.20
CA THR A 48 -20.60 -0.71 8.25
C THR A 48 -21.49 -1.89 7.85
N LYS A 49 -22.39 -1.70 6.86
CA LYS A 49 -23.49 -2.62 6.52
C LYS A 49 -24.48 -2.88 7.67
N GLU A 50 -24.40 -2.10 8.74
CA GLU A 50 -25.29 -2.20 9.89
C GLU A 50 -26.33 -1.08 9.90
N THR A 51 -27.55 -1.41 10.30
CA THR A 51 -28.66 -0.46 10.47
C THR A 51 -28.88 -0.08 11.93
N SER A 52 -28.40 -0.90 12.87
CA SER A 52 -28.38 -0.61 14.31
C SER A 52 -27.17 0.23 14.67
N ARG A 53 -27.37 1.28 15.47
CA ARG A 53 -26.28 2.15 15.95
C ARG A 53 -25.24 1.38 16.78
N ILE A 54 -25.68 0.38 17.55
CA ILE A 54 -24.82 -0.39 18.45
C ILE A 54 -23.90 -1.31 17.63
N GLU A 55 -24.48 -2.08 16.71
CA GLU A 55 -23.72 -2.96 15.81
C GLU A 55 -22.81 -2.16 14.88
N ALA A 56 -23.30 -1.04 14.34
CA ALA A 56 -22.49 -0.13 13.53
C ALA A 56 -21.25 0.39 14.27
N ARG A 57 -21.34 0.61 15.60
CA ARG A 57 -20.20 1.02 16.41
C ARG A 57 -19.16 -0.09 16.50
N ARG A 58 -19.56 -1.33 16.75
CA ARG A 58 -18.66 -2.49 16.79
C ARG A 58 -17.97 -2.69 15.43
N ALA A 59 -18.75 -2.71 14.35
CA ALA A 59 -18.22 -2.82 12.99
C ALA A 59 -17.26 -1.67 12.65
N ALA A 60 -17.56 -0.44 13.06
CA ALA A 60 -16.67 0.70 12.83
C ALA A 60 -15.34 0.58 13.59
N GLU A 61 -15.35 0.05 14.81
CA GLU A 61 -14.13 -0.20 15.58
C GLU A 61 -13.27 -1.29 14.95
N GLU A 62 -13.87 -2.40 14.47
CA GLU A 62 -13.16 -3.45 13.74
C GLU A 62 -12.56 -2.95 12.41
N LEU A 63 -13.33 -2.16 11.65
CA LEU A 63 -12.83 -1.54 10.41
C LEU A 63 -11.68 -0.59 10.69
N ALA A 64 -11.77 0.19 11.78
CA ALA A 64 -10.69 1.09 12.18
C ALA A 64 -9.44 0.31 12.61
N ALA A 65 -9.59 -0.80 13.33
CA ALA A 65 -8.46 -1.66 13.70
C ALA A 65 -7.76 -2.20 12.45
N LYS A 66 -8.52 -2.68 11.45
CA LYS A 66 -7.96 -3.19 10.17
C LYS A 66 -7.24 -2.11 9.37
N ILE A 67 -7.80 -0.89 9.30
CA ILE A 67 -7.20 0.21 8.53
C ILE A 67 -5.97 0.79 9.24
N CYS A 68 -6.01 0.90 10.58
CA CYS A 68 -4.93 1.47 11.37
C CYS A 68 -3.88 0.43 11.78
N ALA A 69 -4.06 -0.85 11.44
CA ALA A 69 -3.09 -1.90 11.74
C ALA A 69 -1.73 -1.54 11.12
N PRO A 70 -0.59 -1.80 11.80
CA PRO A 70 0.75 -1.43 11.32
C PRO A 70 1.22 -2.23 10.10
N ASP A 71 0.56 -3.35 9.81
CA ASP A 71 0.78 -4.26 8.68
C ASP A 71 -0.26 -4.08 7.56
N ALA A 72 -1.23 -3.17 7.72
CA ALA A 72 -2.21 -2.88 6.68
C ALA A 72 -1.50 -2.55 5.34
N PRO A 73 -1.98 -3.12 4.22
CA PRO A 73 -1.38 -2.86 2.91
C PRO A 73 -1.55 -1.39 2.52
N ALA A 74 -0.54 -0.84 1.89
CA ALA A 74 -0.59 0.49 1.30
C ALA A 74 -1.68 0.58 0.25
N ASP A 75 -2.14 1.82 0.01
CA ASP A 75 -2.98 2.07 -1.15
C ASP A 75 -2.23 1.65 -2.42
N ARG A 76 -2.93 1.06 -3.38
CA ARG A 76 -2.32 0.54 -4.60
C ARG A 76 -1.50 1.61 -5.30
N GLU A 77 -2.00 2.85 -5.35
CA GLU A 77 -1.29 3.98 -5.96
C GLU A 77 0.11 4.22 -5.36
N TYR A 78 0.26 4.06 -4.04
CA TYR A 78 1.51 4.33 -3.31
C TYR A 78 2.29 3.05 -2.95
N SER A 79 1.81 1.88 -3.39
CA SER A 79 2.47 0.61 -3.13
C SER A 79 3.80 0.48 -3.88
N PHE A 80 4.82 -0.07 -3.22
CA PHE A 80 6.12 -0.36 -3.87
C PHE A 80 5.95 -1.20 -5.14
N LYS A 81 5.05 -2.20 -5.10
CA LYS A 81 4.76 -3.05 -6.27
C LYS A 81 4.30 -2.23 -7.48
N THR A 82 3.44 -1.23 -7.26
CA THR A 82 2.96 -0.37 -8.35
C THR A 82 4.09 0.49 -8.93
N TYR A 83 4.96 1.04 -8.09
CA TYR A 83 6.14 1.78 -8.55
C TYR A 83 7.15 0.89 -9.28
N ALA A 84 7.39 -0.34 -8.80
CA ALA A 84 8.24 -1.32 -9.47
C ALA A 84 7.72 -1.66 -10.87
N GLN A 85 6.41 -1.87 -11.01
CA GLN A 85 5.77 -2.11 -12.31
C GLN A 85 5.93 -0.91 -13.25
N ARG A 86 5.67 0.31 -12.77
CA ARG A 86 5.87 1.56 -13.55
C ARG A 86 7.32 1.73 -13.99
N PHE A 87 8.28 1.40 -13.12
CA PHE A 87 9.71 1.45 -13.43
C PHE A 87 10.07 0.51 -14.58
N ILE A 88 9.60 -0.74 -14.53
CA ILE A 88 9.84 -1.73 -15.59
C ILE A 88 9.18 -1.30 -16.90
N GLN A 89 7.92 -0.88 -16.88
CA GLN A 89 7.21 -0.42 -18.08
C GLN A 89 7.92 0.76 -18.75
N LYS A 90 8.28 1.80 -17.98
CA LYS A 90 9.03 2.95 -18.50
C LYS A 90 10.39 2.51 -19.05
N GLY A 91 11.06 1.59 -18.37
CA GLY A 91 12.33 1.04 -18.80
C GLY A 91 12.25 0.31 -20.15
N GLN A 92 11.21 -0.52 -20.34
CA GLN A 92 10.97 -1.22 -21.60
C GLN A 92 10.74 -0.24 -22.75
N GLN A 93 9.91 0.78 -22.54
CA GLN A 93 9.68 1.84 -23.54
C GLN A 93 10.96 2.56 -23.95
N LEU A 94 11.87 2.86 -23.01
CA LEU A 94 13.15 3.48 -23.32
C LEU A 94 14.11 2.54 -24.06
N ALA A 95 14.08 1.24 -23.74
CA ALA A 95 14.89 0.25 -24.44
C ALA A 95 14.41 0.03 -25.88
N GLU A 96 13.09 0.01 -26.10
CA GLU A 96 12.48 -0.07 -27.44
C GLU A 96 12.85 1.14 -28.32
N ARG A 97 13.03 2.32 -27.73
CA ARG A 97 13.49 3.53 -28.41
C ARG A 97 15.00 3.60 -28.64
N GLY A 98 15.76 2.63 -28.15
CA GLY A 98 17.23 2.63 -28.21
C GLY A 98 17.92 3.59 -27.23
N GLU A 99 17.16 4.25 -26.34
CA GLU A 99 17.70 5.18 -25.34
C GLU A 99 18.34 4.44 -24.14
N ARG A 100 18.05 3.15 -23.97
CA ARG A 100 18.61 2.31 -22.90
C ARG A 100 18.92 0.90 -23.37
N ASN A 101 19.90 0.27 -22.72
CA ASN A 101 20.23 -1.13 -22.93
C ASN A 101 19.10 -2.05 -22.40
N ALA A 102 18.59 -2.95 -23.25
CA ALA A 102 17.57 -3.92 -22.86
C ALA A 102 17.99 -4.84 -21.69
N ASN A 103 19.29 -5.17 -21.58
CA ASN A 103 19.82 -5.99 -20.50
C ASN A 103 19.70 -5.32 -19.13
N TYR A 104 19.71 -3.99 -19.07
CA TYR A 104 19.52 -3.25 -17.82
C TYR A 104 18.12 -3.52 -17.23
N ILE A 105 17.09 -3.51 -18.07
CA ILE A 105 15.70 -3.76 -17.64
C ILE A 105 15.49 -5.24 -17.31
N ARG A 106 16.07 -6.15 -18.10
CA ARG A 106 16.03 -7.58 -17.80
C ARG A 106 16.64 -7.87 -16.43
N THR A 107 17.81 -7.31 -16.14
CA THR A 107 18.50 -7.45 -14.85
C THR A 107 17.66 -6.85 -13.73
N SER A 108 17.13 -5.65 -13.92
CA SER A 108 16.27 -5.00 -12.92
C SER A 108 15.03 -5.83 -12.57
N ARG A 109 14.40 -6.48 -13.57
CA ARG A 109 13.25 -7.36 -13.35
C ARG A 109 13.62 -8.54 -12.44
N VAL A 110 14.79 -9.15 -12.64
CA VAL A 110 15.27 -10.25 -11.77
C VAL A 110 15.39 -9.77 -10.32
N PHE A 111 15.93 -8.58 -10.07
CA PHE A 111 16.06 -8.06 -8.71
C PHE A 111 14.73 -7.66 -8.05
N LEU A 112 13.73 -7.26 -8.84
CA LEU A 112 12.43 -6.86 -8.35
C LEU A 112 11.50 -8.05 -8.09
N ASP A 113 11.38 -8.95 -9.08
CA ASP A 113 10.31 -9.94 -9.16
C ASP A 113 10.73 -11.36 -8.76
N ASN A 114 11.97 -11.58 -8.31
CA ASN A 114 12.38 -12.92 -7.85
C ASN A 114 11.53 -13.38 -6.65
N ASP A 115 11.01 -14.60 -6.73
CA ASP A 115 10.07 -15.14 -5.74
C ASP A 115 10.71 -15.45 -4.38
N ASP A 116 12.02 -15.65 -4.29
CA ASP A 116 12.68 -15.98 -3.02
C ASP A 116 13.19 -14.72 -2.32
N TRP A 117 13.76 -13.79 -3.09
CA TRP A 117 14.54 -12.68 -2.57
C TRP A 117 14.26 -11.34 -3.25
N GLY A 118 13.31 -11.26 -4.18
CA GLY A 118 12.98 -10.04 -4.91
C GLY A 118 12.45 -8.93 -4.01
N LEU A 119 12.72 -7.67 -4.38
CA LEU A 119 12.27 -6.52 -3.59
C LEU A 119 10.74 -6.42 -3.48
N VAL A 120 10.00 -6.89 -4.49
CA VAL A 120 8.53 -6.91 -4.47
C VAL A 120 8.00 -7.88 -3.40
N ARG A 121 8.71 -8.98 -3.10
CA ARG A 121 8.33 -9.90 -2.01
C ARG A 121 8.39 -9.22 -0.65
N HIS A 122 9.44 -8.44 -0.39
CA HIS A 122 9.65 -7.81 0.91
C HIS A 122 8.87 -6.50 1.08
N PHE A 123 8.79 -5.68 0.03
CA PHE A 123 8.24 -4.33 0.11
C PHE A 123 6.94 -4.15 -0.66
N GLY A 124 6.46 -5.14 -1.41
CA GLY A 124 5.39 -4.95 -2.41
C GLY A 124 4.14 -4.27 -1.89
N GLN A 125 3.72 -4.59 -0.66
CA GLN A 125 2.53 -3.99 -0.01
C GLN A 125 2.85 -2.75 0.84
N ARG A 126 4.13 -2.37 0.98
CA ARG A 126 4.55 -1.20 1.75
C ARG A 126 4.31 0.08 0.95
N ASP A 127 4.03 1.15 1.67
CA ASP A 127 3.89 2.48 1.08
C ASP A 127 5.29 3.03 0.82
N VAL A 128 5.57 3.46 -0.41
CA VAL A 128 6.90 3.99 -0.78
C VAL A 128 7.29 5.23 0.02
N ARG A 129 6.31 5.98 0.55
CA ARG A 129 6.54 7.19 1.35
C ARG A 129 6.99 6.87 2.79
N GLU A 130 6.78 5.63 3.22
CA GLU A 130 7.16 5.13 4.54
C GLU A 130 8.47 4.34 4.52
N LEU A 131 9.01 4.04 3.34
CA LEU A 131 10.27 3.33 3.20
C LEU A 131 11.43 4.25 3.56
N THR A 132 12.23 3.83 4.54
CA THR A 132 13.41 4.55 5.01
C THR A 132 14.70 3.84 4.60
N THR A 133 15.83 4.54 4.73
CA THR A 133 17.16 3.94 4.55
C THR A 133 17.39 2.75 5.51
N ARG A 134 16.74 2.74 6.68
CA ARG A 134 16.83 1.64 7.65
C ARG A 134 16.15 0.38 7.11
N ASP A 135 14.98 0.51 6.49
CA ASP A 135 14.26 -0.63 5.89
C ASP A 135 15.10 -1.29 4.79
N TRP A 136 15.77 -0.47 3.98
CA TRP A 136 16.71 -0.95 2.96
C TRP A 136 17.89 -1.71 3.56
N ARG A 137 18.51 -1.17 4.62
CA ARG A 137 19.63 -1.82 5.32
C ARG A 137 19.22 -3.12 6.01
N LEU A 138 18.01 -3.20 6.55
CA LEU A 138 17.50 -4.44 7.15
C LEU A 138 17.25 -5.51 6.11
N CYS A 139 16.65 -5.15 4.97
CA CYS A 139 16.46 -6.08 3.85
C CYS A 139 17.79 -6.54 3.26
N SER A 140 18.81 -5.67 3.18
CA SER A 140 20.14 -6.07 2.71
C SER A 140 20.87 -6.92 3.75
N ALA A 141 20.83 -6.56 5.04
CA ALA A 141 21.45 -7.32 6.13
C ALA A 141 20.87 -8.74 6.28
N LEU A 142 19.56 -8.90 6.18
CA LEU A 142 18.90 -10.22 6.17
C LEU A 142 19.31 -11.08 4.97
N LYS A 143 19.78 -10.46 3.88
CA LYS A 143 20.24 -11.12 2.65
C LYS A 143 21.71 -11.54 2.67
N TRP A 144 22.58 -10.78 3.33
CA TRP A 144 24.02 -11.07 3.37
C TRP A 144 24.35 -12.38 4.13
N GLY A 145 23.38 -12.98 4.83
CA GLY A 145 23.53 -14.34 5.38
C GLY A 145 23.16 -15.49 4.42
N HIS A 146 22.50 -15.23 3.28
CA HIS A 146 21.99 -16.28 2.37
C HIS A 146 22.55 -16.21 0.94
N LEU A 147 23.16 -15.09 0.53
CA LEU A 147 23.69 -14.89 -0.84
C LEU A 147 25.20 -15.18 -1.00
N ASP A 148 25.86 -15.72 0.02
CA ASP A 148 27.33 -15.84 0.06
C ASP A 148 28.01 -16.77 -0.98
N PRO A 149 27.34 -17.70 -1.71
CA PRO A 149 28.05 -18.45 -2.76
C PRO A 149 27.95 -17.83 -4.17
N VAL A 150 26.94 -17.02 -4.47
CA VAL A 150 26.64 -16.66 -5.88
C VAL A 150 27.33 -15.37 -6.34
N ILE A 151 27.60 -14.43 -5.43
CA ILE A 151 28.22 -13.14 -5.78
C ILE A 151 29.76 -13.21 -5.74
N ARG A 152 30.34 -14.06 -4.88
CA ARG A 152 31.81 -14.21 -4.74
C ARG A 152 32.48 -14.69 -6.03
N HIS A 153 31.85 -15.58 -6.79
CA HIS A 153 32.44 -16.16 -8.01
C HIS A 153 32.54 -15.22 -9.22
N ARG A 154 32.07 -13.97 -9.13
CA ARG A 154 32.17 -13.01 -10.23
C ARG A 154 33.18 -11.88 -9.98
N SER A 155 33.69 -11.74 -8.76
CA SER A 155 34.70 -10.73 -8.42
C SER A 155 36.14 -11.22 -8.66
N ASP A 156 36.38 -12.53 -8.72
CA ASP A 156 37.73 -13.11 -8.86
C ASP A 156 38.18 -13.34 -10.33
N ARG A 157 37.55 -12.67 -11.31
CA ARG A 157 37.89 -12.82 -12.75
C ARG A 157 38.38 -11.56 -13.45
N HIS A 158 38.79 -10.55 -12.69
CA HIS A 158 39.37 -9.31 -13.24
C HIS A 158 40.69 -8.88 -12.59
N GLU A 159 41.40 -9.79 -11.91
CA GLU A 159 42.83 -9.61 -11.62
C GLU A 159 43.58 -10.79 -12.21
N GLY A 160 44.10 -10.59 -13.42
CA GLY A 160 44.91 -11.52 -14.21
C GLY A 160 45.45 -10.81 -15.43
#